data_AF-A0A0F9YWE8-F1
#
_entry.id   AF-A0A0F9YWE8-F1
#
_cell.length_a   1.000
_cell.length_b   1.000
_cell.length_c   1.000
_cell.angle_alpha   90.00
_cell.angle_beta   90.00
_cell.angle_gamma   90.00
#
_symmetry.space_group_name_H-M   'P 1'
#
loop_
_entity.id
_entity.type
_entity.pdbx_description
1 polymer ?
#
loop_
_entity_poly.entity_id
_entity_poly.type
_entity_poly.pdbx_seq_one_letter_code
_entity_poly.pdbx_strand_id
1 'polypeptide(L)'
;MATKCEKMLGHDYMRRHNEVVKCIHMLLCKKYKIEDSGKKLRSHSVQQIVANKYVKIRIDTTIKIDVKIKYNKPDIVVIDKKSKEILIVEIGVTSIDNLQQVESKKLRKYDVLVNELGLIHECKTRIIPYVLTWDGIVTKYHAKYRKELAISDQIEAYIQSVALKKLLKVSRWSSAEEQI
;
A
#
# COMPACT_ATOMS: atom_id res chain seq x y z
N MET A 1 -14.78 1.74 25.67
CA MET A 1 -14.17 2.69 24.71
C MET A 1 -12.66 2.58 24.83
N ALA A 2 -11.96 2.13 23.79
CA ALA A 2 -10.50 1.98 23.83
C ALA A 2 -9.85 3.38 23.68
N THR A 3 -9.42 3.91 24.81
CA THR A 3 -8.68 5.16 24.98
C THR A 3 -7.30 5.08 24.31
N LYS A 4 -6.99 6.11 23.50
CA LYS A 4 -5.65 6.53 23.04
C LYS A 4 -4.59 5.41 22.94
N CYS A 5 -4.51 4.74 21.80
CA CYS A 5 -3.27 4.08 21.39
C CYS A 5 -2.31 5.13 20.81
N GLU A 6 -1.86 6.08 21.64
CA GLU A 6 -1.01 7.21 21.21
C GLU A 6 0.39 6.77 20.78
N LYS A 7 0.82 5.54 21.10
CA LYS A 7 2.11 5.00 20.70
C LYS A 7 2.03 3.52 20.43
N MET A 8 1.52 3.13 19.26
CA MET A 8 1.99 1.87 18.69
C MET A 8 3.50 1.98 18.51
N LEU A 9 4.24 1.00 19.03
CA LEU A 9 5.67 0.86 18.77
C LEU A 9 5.87 0.92 17.25
N GLY A 10 6.78 1.77 16.75
CA GLY A 10 6.96 1.98 15.30
C GLY A 10 7.16 0.69 14.49
N HIS A 11 7.63 -0.37 15.15
CA HIS A 11 7.72 -1.72 14.62
C HIS A 11 6.36 -2.33 14.19
N ASP A 12 5.28 -2.09 14.94
CA ASP A 12 3.94 -2.61 14.61
C ASP A 12 3.33 -1.90 13.41
N TYR A 13 3.54 -0.58 13.33
CA TYR A 13 3.15 0.21 12.16
C TYR A 13 3.84 -0.32 10.90
N MET A 14 5.17 -0.45 10.96
CA MET A 14 5.98 -0.91 9.83
C MET A 14 5.58 -2.32 9.39
N ARG A 15 5.33 -3.22 10.35
CA ARG A 15 4.86 -4.57 10.05
C ARG A 15 3.53 -4.57 9.30
N ARG A 16 2.54 -3.80 9.74
CA ARG A 16 1.23 -3.72 9.06
C ARG A 16 1.37 -3.13 7.67
N HIS A 17 2.12 -2.04 7.52
CA HIS A 17 2.40 -1.42 6.23
C HIS A 17 3.03 -2.43 5.26
N ASN A 18 4.08 -3.15 5.70
CA ASN A 18 4.76 -4.15 4.88
C ASN A 18 3.85 -5.32 4.47
N GLU A 19 2.94 -5.77 5.33
CA GLU A 19 1.97 -6.80 4.96
C GLU A 19 0.96 -6.29 3.91
N VAL A 20 0.52 -5.03 4.01
CA VAL A 20 -0.34 -4.41 2.99
C VAL A 20 0.41 -4.26 1.67
N VAL A 21 1.67 -3.80 1.69
CA VAL A 21 2.57 -3.76 0.52
C VAL A 21 2.66 -5.13 -0.13
N LYS A 22 2.89 -6.19 0.67
CA LYS A 22 2.95 -7.58 0.19
C LYS A 22 1.67 -8.03 -0.50
N CYS A 23 0.51 -7.68 0.06
CA CYS A 23 -0.80 -8.01 -0.54
C CYS A 23 -0.98 -7.32 -1.90
N ILE A 24 -0.72 -6.01 -1.96
CA ILE A 24 -0.88 -5.22 -3.18
C ILE A 24 0.14 -5.63 -4.24
N HIS A 25 1.40 -5.89 -3.85
CA HIS A 25 2.42 -6.39 -4.78
C HIS A 25 2.00 -7.74 -5.39
N MET A 26 1.59 -8.72 -4.57
CA MET A 26 1.11 -10.02 -5.08
C MET A 26 -0.07 -9.85 -6.05
N LEU A 27 -1.00 -8.96 -5.74
CA LEU A 27 -2.14 -8.64 -6.59
C LEU A 27 -1.72 -8.09 -7.95
N LEU A 28 -0.83 -7.11 -7.96
CA LEU A 28 -0.34 -6.51 -9.19
C LEU A 28 0.45 -7.54 -10.03
N CYS A 29 1.27 -8.39 -9.40
CA CYS A 29 1.94 -9.50 -10.10
C CYS A 29 0.95 -10.43 -10.80
N LYS A 30 -0.16 -10.80 -10.14
CA LYS A 30 -1.22 -11.63 -10.71
C LYS A 30 -1.97 -10.92 -11.83
N LYS A 31 -2.37 -9.66 -11.61
CA LYS A 31 -3.07 -8.82 -12.59
C LYS A 31 -2.30 -8.72 -13.91
N TYR A 32 -0.99 -8.53 -13.83
CA TYR A 32 -0.12 -8.35 -15.00
C TYR A 32 0.54 -9.64 -15.48
N LYS A 33 0.21 -10.80 -14.90
CA LYS A 33 0.78 -12.11 -15.28
C LYS A 33 2.31 -12.10 -15.27
N ILE A 34 2.91 -11.51 -14.23
CA ILE A 34 4.37 -11.46 -14.05
C ILE A 34 4.89 -12.73 -13.35
N GLU A 35 4.08 -13.35 -12.50
CA GLU A 35 4.41 -14.60 -11.78
C GLU A 35 3.37 -15.68 -12.04
N ASP A 36 3.78 -16.95 -11.89
CA ASP A 36 2.88 -18.10 -11.98
C ASP A 36 1.72 -18.01 -10.97
N SER A 37 0.51 -18.29 -11.46
CA SER A 37 -0.76 -18.11 -10.73
C SER A 37 -0.91 -18.97 -9.47
N GLY A 38 0.00 -19.92 -9.21
CA GLY A 38 -0.06 -20.89 -8.11
C GLY A 38 0.43 -20.40 -6.75
N LYS A 39 1.11 -19.24 -6.65
CA LYS A 39 1.63 -18.78 -5.35
C LYS A 39 0.50 -18.29 -4.42
N LYS A 40 0.45 -18.91 -3.23
CA LYS A 40 -0.42 -18.49 -2.12
C LYS A 40 0.17 -17.23 -1.46
N LEU A 41 -0.69 -16.39 -0.89
CA LEU A 41 -0.28 -15.13 -0.25
C LEU A 41 0.76 -15.31 0.87
N ARG A 42 0.65 -16.40 1.65
CA ARG A 42 1.59 -16.68 2.75
C ARG A 42 3.03 -16.85 2.26
N SER A 43 3.23 -17.54 1.13
CA SER A 43 4.54 -17.81 0.54
C SER A 43 5.04 -16.71 -0.40
N HIS A 44 4.26 -15.65 -0.61
CA HIS A 44 4.64 -14.56 -1.50
C HIS A 44 5.80 -13.74 -0.91
N SER A 45 6.88 -13.56 -1.65
CA SER A 45 7.98 -12.65 -1.28
C SER A 45 7.88 -11.36 -2.09
N VAL A 46 8.09 -10.23 -1.42
CA VAL A 46 8.12 -8.94 -2.10
C VAL A 46 9.48 -8.79 -2.75
N GLN A 47 9.49 -8.70 -4.08
CA GLN A 47 10.71 -8.46 -4.85
C GLN A 47 10.77 -6.98 -5.20
N GLN A 48 11.96 -6.39 -5.04
CA GLN A 48 12.14 -4.94 -5.23
C GLN A 48 11.78 -4.50 -6.67
N ILE A 49 12.10 -5.34 -7.65
CA ILE A 49 11.76 -5.12 -9.05
C ILE A 49 11.31 -6.43 -9.67
N VAL A 50 10.11 -6.43 -10.26
CA VAL A 50 9.59 -7.52 -11.08
C VAL A 50 9.11 -6.97 -12.40
N ALA A 51 9.28 -7.71 -13.49
CA ALA A 51 8.89 -7.24 -14.80
C ALA A 51 8.58 -8.40 -15.75
N ASN A 52 7.73 -8.12 -16.72
CA ASN A 52 7.62 -8.90 -17.96
C ASN A 52 7.89 -7.97 -19.16
N LYS A 53 7.59 -8.44 -20.38
CA LYS A 53 7.80 -7.66 -21.61
C LYS A 53 7.12 -6.28 -21.59
N TYR A 54 5.96 -6.17 -20.95
CA TYR A 54 5.09 -4.99 -21.03
C TYR A 54 5.03 -4.18 -19.73
N VAL A 55 5.18 -4.82 -18.58
CA VAL A 55 4.94 -4.20 -17.28
C VAL A 55 6.16 -4.36 -16.38
N LYS A 56 6.53 -3.29 -15.67
CA LYS A 56 7.55 -3.28 -14.62
C LYS A 56 6.92 -2.76 -13.33
N ILE A 57 7.02 -3.55 -12.27
CA ILE A 57 6.63 -3.15 -10.90
C ILE A 57 7.91 -2.92 -10.10
N ARG A 58 7.99 -1.81 -9.39
CA ARG A 58 9.07 -1.47 -8.46
C ARG A 58 8.49 -1.23 -7.08
N ILE A 59 9.15 -1.74 -6.06
CA ILE A 59 8.79 -1.56 -4.65
C ILE A 59 9.91 -0.78 -3.97
N ASP A 60 9.56 0.23 -3.16
CA ASP A 60 10.49 1.01 -2.33
C ASP A 60 11.79 1.36 -3.05
N THR A 61 11.68 1.80 -4.30
CA THR A 61 12.83 2.06 -5.16
C THR A 61 12.89 3.53 -5.52
N THR A 62 14.06 4.13 -5.32
CA THR A 62 14.32 5.51 -5.73
C THR A 62 14.23 5.63 -7.24
N ILE A 63 13.36 6.51 -7.71
CA ILE A 63 13.26 6.92 -9.10
C ILE A 63 14.31 8.02 -9.32
N LYS A 64 15.27 7.73 -10.21
CA LYS A 64 16.24 8.71 -10.67
C LYS A 64 15.63 9.48 -11.84
N ILE A 65 15.63 10.80 -11.70
CA ILE A 65 15.29 11.77 -12.75
C ILE A 65 16.30 12.91 -12.65
N ASP A 66 16.42 13.71 -13.70
CA ASP A 66 17.42 14.77 -13.79
C ASP A 66 17.09 15.95 -12.85
N VAL A 67 15.81 16.16 -12.54
CA VAL A 67 15.36 17.18 -11.60
C VAL A 67 15.49 16.69 -10.16
N LYS A 68 16.11 17.51 -9.28
CA LYS A 68 16.24 17.18 -7.85
C LYS A 68 14.90 17.31 -7.13
N ILE A 69 14.21 16.18 -6.93
CA ILE A 69 12.94 16.11 -6.19
C ILE A 69 13.14 15.53 -4.79
N LYS A 70 12.46 16.12 -3.80
CA LYS A 70 12.47 15.68 -2.39
C LYS A 70 11.87 14.28 -2.19
N TYR A 71 10.74 14.01 -2.82
CA TYR A 71 10.03 12.72 -2.73
C TYR A 71 10.16 11.95 -4.03
N ASN A 72 11.04 10.94 -4.05
CA ASN A 72 11.33 10.15 -5.25
C ASN A 72 11.39 8.63 -5.00
N LYS A 73 10.98 8.16 -3.82
CA LYS A 73 10.93 6.74 -3.47
C LYS A 73 9.50 6.37 -3.04
N PRO A 74 8.58 6.07 -3.97
CA PRO A 74 7.23 5.65 -3.63
C PRO A 74 7.18 4.20 -3.13
N ASP A 75 6.12 3.84 -2.41
CA ASP A 75 5.93 2.47 -1.88
C ASP A 75 5.86 1.45 -3.03
N ILE A 76 5.03 1.72 -4.05
CA ILE A 76 4.91 0.89 -5.26
C ILE A 76 4.79 1.75 -6.52
N VAL A 77 5.50 1.37 -7.58
CA VAL A 77 5.41 1.99 -8.89
C VAL A 77 5.16 0.91 -9.94
N VAL A 78 4.10 1.06 -10.72
CA VAL A 78 3.78 0.21 -11.87
C VAL A 78 3.96 1.02 -13.14
N ILE A 79 4.79 0.52 -14.06
CA ILE A 79 4.99 1.09 -15.38
C ILE A 79 4.42 0.08 -16.38
N ASP A 80 3.27 0.39 -16.97
CA ASP A 80 2.62 -0.42 -18.00
C ASP A 80 2.82 0.22 -19.38
N LYS A 81 3.73 -0.37 -20.16
CA LYS A 81 4.06 0.09 -21.50
C LYS A 81 2.93 -0.14 -22.50
N LYS A 82 2.03 -1.10 -22.24
CA LYS A 82 0.94 -1.44 -23.16
C LYS A 82 -0.19 -0.41 -23.09
N SER A 83 -0.55 0.01 -21.87
CA SER A 83 -1.57 1.05 -21.65
C SER A 83 -1.01 2.47 -21.65
N LYS A 84 0.33 2.62 -21.76
CA LYS A 84 1.05 3.91 -21.60
C LYS A 84 0.68 4.59 -20.28
N GLU A 85 0.74 3.83 -19.20
CA GLU A 85 0.34 4.27 -17.88
C GLU A 85 1.43 4.01 -16.83
N ILE A 86 1.66 5.02 -15.99
CA ILE A 86 2.46 4.90 -14.76
C ILE A 86 1.54 5.10 -13.57
N LEU A 87 1.53 4.13 -12.66
CA LEU A 87 0.76 4.18 -11.43
C LEU A 87 1.70 4.21 -10.24
N ILE A 88 1.57 5.23 -9.40
CA ILE A 88 2.21 5.31 -8.08
C ILE A 88 1.17 4.93 -7.02
N VAL A 89 1.47 3.94 -6.19
CA VAL A 89 0.61 3.55 -5.06
C VAL A 89 1.32 3.90 -3.76
N GLU A 90 0.63 4.63 -2.90
CA GLU A 90 1.11 5.00 -1.57
C GLU A 90 0.21 4.39 -0.50
N ILE A 91 0.80 3.63 0.41
CA ILE A 91 0.07 2.83 1.39
C ILE A 91 0.15 3.48 2.76
N GLY A 92 -0.99 3.68 3.43
CA GLY A 92 -1.06 4.25 4.78
C GLY A 92 -1.86 3.38 5.74
N VAL A 93 -1.34 3.17 6.94
CA VAL A 93 -2.09 2.55 8.05
C VAL A 93 -2.13 3.56 9.20
N THR A 94 -3.29 4.07 9.58
CA THR A 94 -3.35 5.24 10.49
C THR A 94 -4.48 5.18 11.52
N SER A 95 -4.61 6.21 12.35
CA SER A 95 -5.73 6.39 13.27
C SER A 95 -6.96 6.87 12.51
N ILE A 96 -8.14 6.62 13.07
CA ILE A 96 -9.38 7.20 12.53
C ILE A 96 -9.29 8.73 12.46
N ASP A 97 -8.73 9.38 13.49
CA ASP A 97 -8.61 10.84 13.58
C ASP A 97 -7.74 11.43 12.46
N ASN A 98 -6.74 10.68 11.98
CA ASN A 98 -5.79 11.14 10.96
C ASN A 98 -6.13 10.64 9.55
N LEU A 99 -7.15 9.81 9.39
CA LEU A 99 -7.42 9.06 8.16
C LEU A 99 -7.50 9.96 6.92
N GLN A 100 -8.35 10.99 6.95
CA GLN A 100 -8.53 11.91 5.83
C GLN A 100 -7.27 12.74 5.53
N GLN A 101 -6.56 13.15 6.59
CA GLN A 101 -5.34 13.94 6.46
C GLN A 101 -4.21 13.12 5.83
N VAL A 102 -4.03 11.86 6.26
CA VAL A 102 -3.01 10.95 5.73
C VAL A 102 -3.31 10.59 4.28
N GLU A 103 -4.57 10.30 3.95
CA GLU A 103 -5.00 10.06 2.56
C GLU A 103 -4.68 11.26 1.66
N SER A 104 -5.06 12.47 2.08
CA SER A 104 -4.80 13.71 1.32
C SER A 104 -3.31 14.00 1.17
N LYS A 105 -2.52 13.78 2.23
CA LYS A 105 -1.05 13.94 2.20
C LYS A 105 -0.42 12.96 1.22
N LYS A 106 -0.81 11.68 1.24
CA LYS A 106 -0.27 10.66 0.33
C LYS A 106 -0.67 10.91 -1.12
N LEU A 107 -1.89 11.39 -1.37
CA LEU A 107 -2.35 11.75 -2.71
C LEU A 107 -1.47 12.83 -3.35
N ARG A 108 -1.04 13.83 -2.58
CA ARG A 108 -0.28 14.99 -3.09
C ARG A 108 1.24 14.83 -3.00
N LYS A 109 1.74 13.83 -2.26
CA LYS A 109 3.16 13.66 -1.91
C LYS A 109 4.08 13.59 -3.15
N TYR A 110 3.57 13.04 -4.25
CA TYR A 110 4.33 12.80 -5.48
C TYR A 110 3.81 13.61 -6.68
N ASP A 111 3.05 14.70 -6.47
CA ASP A 111 2.49 15.50 -7.57
C ASP A 111 3.57 15.95 -8.57
N VAL A 112 4.70 16.46 -8.06
CA VAL A 112 5.84 16.88 -8.90
C VAL A 112 6.43 15.69 -9.65
N LEU A 113 6.64 14.55 -8.97
CA LEU A 113 7.21 13.35 -9.58
C LEU A 113 6.30 12.79 -10.68
N VAL A 114 4.98 12.83 -10.49
CA VAL A 114 3.99 12.36 -11.46
C VAL A 114 4.02 13.21 -12.73
N ASN A 115 4.15 14.52 -12.60
CA ASN A 115 4.27 15.42 -13.76
C ASN A 115 5.57 15.12 -14.54
N GLU A 116 6.71 15.02 -13.87
CA GLU A 116 7.99 14.70 -14.52
C GLU A 116 7.96 13.35 -15.23
N LEU A 117 7.43 12.30 -14.57
CA LEU A 117 7.29 10.98 -15.18
C LEU A 117 6.35 10.99 -16.39
N GLY A 118 5.27 11.75 -16.33
CA GLY A 118 4.33 11.90 -17.43
C GLY A 118 4.98 12.55 -18.66
N LEU A 119 5.83 13.57 -18.44
CA LEU A 119 6.57 14.24 -19.51
C LEU A 119 7.67 13.33 -20.10
N ILE A 120 8.51 12.72 -19.27
CA ILE A 120 9.65 11.90 -19.70
C ILE A 120 9.20 10.66 -20.49
N HIS A 121 8.09 10.04 -20.07
CA HIS A 121 7.62 8.81 -20.67
C HIS A 121 6.45 9.00 -21.64
N GLU A 122 5.94 10.22 -21.82
CA GLU A 122 4.73 10.52 -22.59
C GLU A 122 3.56 9.59 -22.21
N CYS A 123 3.41 9.36 -20.90
CA CYS A 123 2.46 8.40 -20.33
C CYS A 123 1.50 9.09 -19.37
N LYS A 124 0.28 8.56 -19.26
CA LYS A 124 -0.63 8.96 -18.19
C LYS A 124 -0.05 8.51 -16.86
N THR A 125 0.17 9.44 -15.94
CA THR A 125 0.69 9.12 -14.60
C THR A 125 -0.34 9.49 -13.53
N ARG A 126 -0.58 8.61 -12.55
CA ARG A 126 -1.53 8.87 -11.46
C ARG A 126 -1.03 8.34 -10.11
N ILE A 127 -1.56 8.92 -9.03
CA ILE A 127 -1.30 8.51 -7.64
C ILE A 127 -2.56 7.85 -7.07
N ILE A 128 -2.40 6.69 -6.45
CA ILE A 128 -3.44 6.02 -5.67
C ILE A 128 -3.00 5.92 -4.21
N PRO A 129 -3.61 6.68 -3.29
CA PRO A 129 -3.40 6.50 -1.86
C PRO A 129 -4.29 5.34 -1.36
N TYR A 130 -3.69 4.22 -0.98
CA TYR A 130 -4.40 3.12 -0.34
C TYR A 130 -4.24 3.25 1.19
N VAL A 131 -5.22 3.88 1.84
CA VAL A 131 -5.15 4.20 3.27
C VAL A 131 -6.30 3.57 4.04
N LEU A 132 -5.96 2.88 5.13
CA LEU A 132 -6.92 2.31 6.08
C LEU A 132 -6.50 2.57 7.52
N THR A 133 -7.43 2.46 8.45
CA THR A 133 -7.09 2.48 9.87
C THR A 133 -6.62 1.12 10.36
N TRP A 134 -6.00 1.09 11.52
CA TRP A 134 -5.70 -0.17 12.21
C TRP A 134 -6.96 -0.97 12.59
N ASP A 135 -8.12 -0.33 12.64
CA ASP A 135 -9.44 -0.95 12.87
C ASP A 135 -10.13 -1.37 11.56
N GLY A 136 -9.44 -1.27 10.42
CA GLY A 136 -10.00 -1.59 9.11
C GLY A 136 -10.99 -0.55 8.56
N ILE A 137 -11.09 0.62 9.18
CA ILE A 137 -11.94 1.72 8.71
C ILE A 137 -11.26 2.41 7.54
N VAL A 138 -12.06 2.78 6.54
CA VAL A 138 -11.57 3.39 5.29
C VAL A 138 -12.42 4.60 4.93
N THR A 139 -11.92 5.45 4.02
CA THR A 139 -12.68 6.60 3.53
C THR A 139 -13.71 6.18 2.47
N LYS A 140 -14.63 7.08 2.13
CA LYS A 140 -15.55 6.91 0.99
C LYS A 140 -14.83 6.73 -0.36
N TYR A 141 -13.60 7.24 -0.49
CA TYR A 141 -12.80 7.15 -1.73
C TYR A 141 -12.12 5.80 -1.87
N HIS A 142 -11.96 5.04 -0.79
CA HIS A 142 -11.28 3.74 -0.79
C HIS A 142 -11.88 2.76 -1.80
N ALA A 143 -13.21 2.76 -1.97
CA ALA A 143 -13.87 1.91 -2.97
C ALA A 143 -13.40 2.20 -4.41
N LYS A 144 -13.11 3.47 -4.74
CA LYS A 144 -12.55 3.87 -6.04
C LYS A 144 -11.13 3.34 -6.19
N TYR A 145 -10.27 3.55 -5.20
CA TYR A 145 -8.88 3.09 -5.22
C TYR A 145 -8.78 1.56 -5.32
N ARG A 146 -9.61 0.85 -4.56
CA ARG A 146 -9.75 -0.61 -4.59
C ARG A 146 -10.09 -1.11 -5.99
N LYS A 147 -11.06 -0.46 -6.66
CA LYS A 147 -11.46 -0.78 -8.03
C LYS A 147 -10.34 -0.53 -9.04
N GLU A 148 -9.64 0.60 -8.94
CA GLU A 148 -8.50 0.92 -9.82
C GLU A 148 -7.33 -0.07 -9.67
N LEU A 149 -7.06 -0.51 -8.44
CA LEU A 149 -6.06 -1.54 -8.14
C LEU A 149 -6.52 -2.97 -8.45
N ALA A 150 -7.80 -3.17 -8.81
CA ALA A 150 -8.43 -4.47 -9.00
C ALA A 150 -8.31 -5.39 -7.75
N ILE A 151 -8.44 -4.81 -6.55
CA ILE A 151 -8.45 -5.56 -5.29
C ILE A 151 -9.82 -6.22 -5.12
N SER A 152 -9.85 -7.56 -5.03
CA SER A 152 -11.06 -8.33 -4.75
C SER A 152 -11.48 -8.25 -3.29
N ASP A 153 -12.76 -8.52 -3.01
CA ASP A 153 -13.30 -8.51 -1.64
C ASP A 153 -12.55 -9.50 -0.72
N GLN A 154 -12.13 -10.64 -1.23
CA GLN A 154 -11.35 -11.63 -0.48
C GLN A 154 -10.00 -11.05 0.00
N ILE A 155 -9.33 -10.27 -0.85
CA ILE A 155 -8.03 -9.70 -0.52
C ILE A 155 -8.19 -8.45 0.35
N GLU A 156 -9.22 -7.65 0.11
CA GLU A 156 -9.60 -6.55 1.00
C GLU A 156 -9.87 -7.07 2.42
N ALA A 157 -10.69 -8.12 2.55
CA ALA A 157 -10.98 -8.75 3.84
C ALA A 157 -9.70 -9.29 4.50
N TYR A 158 -8.77 -9.85 3.72
CA TYR A 158 -7.47 -10.26 4.25
C TYR A 158 -6.67 -9.05 4.77
N ILE A 159 -6.55 -7.98 4.00
CA ILE A 159 -5.84 -6.75 4.37
C ILE A 159 -6.44 -6.17 5.67
N GLN A 160 -7.76 -6.06 5.74
CA GLN A 160 -8.47 -5.61 6.94
C GLN A 160 -8.21 -6.56 8.13
N SER A 161 -8.21 -7.88 7.92
CA SER A 161 -7.86 -8.84 8.99
C SER A 161 -6.45 -8.62 9.53
N VAL A 162 -5.50 -8.24 8.68
CA VAL A 162 -4.11 -7.99 9.08
C VAL A 162 -4.00 -6.70 9.90
N ALA A 163 -4.74 -5.65 9.51
CA ALA A 163 -4.86 -4.45 10.32
C ALA A 163 -5.42 -4.78 11.72
N LEU A 164 -6.50 -5.57 11.78
CA LEU A 164 -7.23 -5.91 13.00
C LEU A 164 -6.48 -6.87 13.95
N LYS A 165 -5.68 -7.81 13.43
CA LYS A 165 -5.11 -8.97 14.17
C LYS A 165 -4.31 -8.70 15.45
N LYS A 166 -3.97 -7.45 15.79
CA LYS A 166 -3.27 -7.16 17.07
C LYS A 166 -4.20 -6.74 18.22
N LEU A 167 -5.42 -6.26 17.96
CA LEU A 167 -6.40 -6.01 19.04
C LEU A 167 -6.64 -7.29 19.87
N LEU A 168 -6.78 -8.43 19.20
CA LEU A 168 -6.97 -9.74 19.81
C LEU A 168 -5.75 -10.26 20.58
N LYS A 169 -4.54 -9.82 20.25
CA LYS A 169 -3.34 -10.18 21.02
C LYS A 169 -3.22 -9.33 22.27
N VAL A 170 -3.50 -8.03 22.20
CA VAL A 170 -3.45 -7.16 23.39
C VAL A 170 -4.53 -7.54 24.40
N SER A 171 -5.77 -7.81 23.96
CA SER A 171 -6.84 -8.25 24.87
C SER A 171 -6.53 -9.58 25.58
N ARG A 172 -5.76 -10.45 24.93
CA ARG A 172 -5.35 -11.75 25.49
C ARG A 172 -4.18 -11.65 26.48
N TRP A 173 -3.46 -10.53 26.51
CA TRP A 173 -2.41 -10.24 27.50
C TRP A 173 -3.01 -9.56 28.73
N SER A 174 -3.96 -8.63 28.56
CA SER A 174 -4.66 -8.00 29.68
C SER A 174 -5.44 -9.00 30.55
N SER A 175 -6.08 -10.00 29.93
CA SER A 175 -6.77 -11.07 30.70
C SER A 175 -5.83 -12.08 31.37
N ALA A 176 -4.52 -12.07 31.06
CA ALA A 176 -3.53 -12.93 31.70
C ALA A 176 -2.87 -12.24 32.92
N GLU A 177 -2.85 -10.91 32.97
CA GLU A 177 -2.36 -10.12 34.10
C GLU A 177 -3.44 -9.93 35.19
N GLU A 178 -4.73 -10.08 34.86
CA GLU A 178 -5.84 -10.12 35.83
C GLU A 178 -5.98 -11.48 36.55
N GLN A 179 -5.10 -12.45 36.26
CA GLN A 179 -5.06 -13.78 36.90
C GLN A 179 -3.76 -14.03 37.71
N ILE A 180 -3.00 -12.98 38.03
CA ILE A 180 -1.83 -13.04 38.92
C ILE A 180 -2.07 -12.16 40.15
#